data_AF-A0A2G5S933-F1
#
_entry.id   AF-A0A2G5S933-F1
#
_cell.length_a   1.000
_cell.length_b   1.000
_cell.length_c   1.000
_cell.angle_alpha   90.00
_cell.angle_beta   90.00
_cell.angle_gamma   90.00
#
_symmetry.space_group_name_H-M   'P 1'
#
loop_
_entity.id
_entity.type
_entity.pdbx_description
1 polymer ?
#
loop_
_entity_poly.entity_id
_entity_poly.type
_entity_poly.pdbx_seq_one_letter_code
_entity_poly.pdbx_strand_id
1 'polypeptide(L)'
;MTCNPRWKEIQEALLPGQEPVDRPDIVSRVFKLKLEELKKDLFVKNIFGEVAAWIYVIEFQKRGTSRAAIHIYTDKNGVEHMTENEVNSYLDTRYVCAPESIWHIFDFRMSDRSTPVMQLKVHLKNAQGVVYKEGEEKDAAQRGQLRDTTLTAWFAANQRCYDELESTGMIPEDVVDLPRYLLCRDARAFPNSPKENGSEKKCYKIDWKNAFRFSKRSGKICIESHASKRH
;
A
#
# COMPACT_ATOMS: atom_id res chain seq x y z
N MET A 1 3.11 -13.65 -12.60
CA MET A 1 3.17 -15.13 -12.69
C MET A 1 1.85 -15.68 -12.19
N THR A 2 1.28 -16.67 -12.88
CA THR A 2 0.04 -17.34 -12.47
C THR A 2 0.38 -18.75 -11.99
N CYS A 3 -0.24 -19.19 -10.89
CA CYS A 3 -0.09 -20.56 -10.43
C CYS A 3 -0.66 -21.54 -11.45
N ASN A 4 0.13 -22.54 -11.86
CA ASN A 4 -0.33 -23.58 -12.77
C ASN A 4 -0.47 -24.91 -12.01
N PRO A 5 -1.71 -25.41 -11.82
CA PRO A 5 -1.94 -26.69 -11.15
C PRO A 5 -1.25 -27.89 -11.81
N ARG A 6 -0.90 -27.78 -13.10
CA ARG A 6 -0.24 -28.84 -13.89
C ARG A 6 1.29 -28.87 -13.75
N TRP A 7 1.87 -28.06 -12.87
CA TRP A 7 3.30 -28.15 -12.58
C TRP A 7 3.66 -29.55 -12.06
N LYS A 8 4.76 -30.12 -12.57
CA LYS A 8 5.19 -31.48 -12.22
C LYS A 8 5.37 -31.64 -10.73
N GLU A 9 5.94 -30.64 -10.07
CA GLU A 9 6.16 -30.62 -8.62
C GLU A 9 4.86 -30.69 -7.81
N ILE A 10 3.73 -30.22 -8.37
CA ILE A 10 2.41 -30.39 -7.78
C ILE A 10 1.92 -31.81 -8.08
N GLN A 11 1.91 -32.21 -9.35
CA GLN A 11 1.35 -33.48 -9.79
C GLN A 11 2.03 -34.69 -9.13
N GLU A 12 3.35 -34.66 -8.97
CA GLU A 12 4.15 -35.71 -8.34
C GLU A 12 3.97 -35.78 -6.82
N ALA A 13 3.52 -34.68 -6.19
CA ALA A 13 3.29 -34.61 -4.74
C ALA A 13 1.85 -35.01 -4.33
N LEU A 14 0.95 -35.22 -5.30
CA LEU A 14 -0.41 -35.67 -5.06
C LEU A 14 -0.47 -37.18 -4.85
N LEU A 15 -1.34 -37.63 -3.94
CA LEU A 15 -1.64 -39.05 -3.78
C LEU A 15 -2.59 -39.52 -4.90
N PRO A 16 -2.64 -40.83 -5.20
CA PRO A 16 -3.57 -41.36 -6.20
C PRO A 16 -5.02 -40.91 -5.93
N GLY A 17 -5.65 -40.29 -6.94
CA GLY A 17 -7.02 -39.78 -6.87
C GLY A 17 -7.18 -38.38 -6.27
N GLN A 18 -6.11 -37.73 -5.80
CA GLN A 18 -6.16 -36.33 -5.37
C GLN A 18 -6.03 -35.38 -6.56
N GLU A 19 -6.78 -34.28 -6.52
CA GLU A 19 -6.61 -33.14 -7.40
C GLU A 19 -5.84 -32.00 -6.69
N PRO A 20 -5.18 -31.09 -7.44
CA PRO A 20 -4.51 -29.93 -6.85
C PRO A 20 -5.39 -29.08 -5.93
N VAL A 21 -6.70 -29.04 -6.20
CA VAL A 21 -7.67 -28.29 -5.37
C VAL A 21 -7.83 -28.91 -3.98
N ASP A 22 -7.61 -30.22 -3.84
CA ASP A 22 -7.68 -30.94 -2.56
C ASP A 22 -6.45 -30.70 -1.68
N ARG A 23 -5.34 -30.25 -2.28
CA ARG A 23 -4.05 -30.01 -1.61
C ARG A 23 -3.57 -28.56 -1.79
N PRO A 24 -4.32 -27.58 -1.26
CA PRO A 24 -3.94 -26.17 -1.35
C PRO A 24 -2.60 -25.87 -0.66
N ASP A 25 -2.20 -26.69 0.32
CA ASP A 25 -0.88 -26.64 0.96
C ASP A 25 0.27 -26.87 -0.01
N ILE A 26 0.17 -27.89 -0.87
CA ILE A 26 1.15 -28.19 -1.91
C ILE A 26 1.18 -27.06 -2.94
N VAL A 27 0.00 -26.67 -3.44
CA VAL A 27 -0.13 -25.63 -4.46
C VAL A 27 0.51 -24.31 -4.00
N SER A 28 0.19 -23.84 -2.79
CA SER A 28 0.75 -22.59 -2.25
C SER A 28 2.27 -22.69 -2.04
N ARG A 29 2.80 -23.84 -1.59
CA ARG A 29 4.25 -24.04 -1.42
C ARG A 29 5.00 -24.03 -2.75
N VAL A 30 4.52 -24.77 -3.75
CA VAL A 30 5.16 -24.81 -5.07
C VAL A 30 5.12 -23.43 -5.72
N PHE A 31 3.98 -22.73 -5.65
CA PHE A 31 3.87 -21.36 -6.14
C PHE A 31 4.87 -20.43 -5.47
N LYS A 32 4.99 -20.49 -4.14
CA LYS A 32 5.98 -19.71 -3.39
C LYS A 32 7.41 -20.00 -3.87
N LEU A 33 7.77 -21.27 -4.03
CA LEU A 33 9.12 -21.66 -4.45
C LEU A 33 9.46 -21.11 -5.83
N LYS A 34 8.54 -21.25 -6.80
CA LYS A 34 8.71 -20.68 -8.14
C LYS A 34 8.75 -19.15 -8.13
N LEU A 35 8.00 -18.50 -7.24
CA LEU A 35 8.05 -17.05 -7.09
C LEU A 35 9.44 -16.60 -6.57
N GLU A 36 10.00 -17.31 -5.60
CA GLU A 36 11.34 -17.01 -5.09
C GLU A 36 12.44 -17.26 -6.12
N GLU A 37 12.30 -18.30 -6.95
CA GLU A 37 13.23 -18.54 -8.06
C GLU A 37 13.16 -17.40 -9.09
N LEU A 38 11.95 -17.00 -9.49
CA LEU A 38 11.75 -15.86 -10.38
C LEU A 38 12.34 -14.57 -9.78
N LYS A 39 12.15 -14.32 -8.48
CA LYS A 39 12.74 -13.15 -7.81
C LYS A 39 14.27 -13.17 -7.87
N LYS A 40 14.90 -14.34 -7.69
CA LYS A 40 16.36 -14.46 -7.82
C LYS A 40 16.81 -14.15 -9.24
N ASP A 41 16.12 -14.67 -10.25
CA ASP A 41 16.46 -14.40 -11.63
C ASP A 41 16.35 -12.90 -11.96
N LEU A 42 15.27 -12.26 -11.51
CA LEU A 42 15.01 -10.85 -11.75
C LEU A 42 15.97 -9.92 -11.01
N PHE A 43 16.24 -10.18 -9.72
CA PHE A 43 16.88 -9.20 -8.82
C PHE A 43 18.28 -9.58 -8.35
N VAL A 44 18.71 -10.82 -8.58
CA VAL A 44 20.05 -11.30 -8.19
C VAL A 44 20.87 -11.63 -9.43
N LYS A 45 20.29 -12.35 -10.39
CA LYS A 45 20.98 -12.67 -11.66
C LYS A 45 20.94 -11.52 -12.67
N ASN A 46 20.19 -10.46 -12.40
CA ASN A 46 20.08 -9.26 -13.23
C ASN A 46 19.82 -9.59 -14.71
N ILE A 47 18.92 -10.54 -14.99
CA ILE A 47 18.66 -10.99 -16.37
C ILE A 47 18.12 -9.88 -17.28
N PHE A 48 17.57 -8.80 -16.69
CA PHE A 48 17.09 -7.60 -17.37
C PHE A 48 17.97 -6.36 -17.09
N GLY A 49 19.18 -6.55 -16.55
CA GLY A 49 20.06 -5.47 -16.09
C GLY A 49 19.78 -5.02 -14.66
N GLU A 50 20.35 -3.87 -14.26
CA GLU A 50 20.17 -3.31 -12.91
C GLU A 50 18.74 -2.84 -12.69
N VAL A 51 18.02 -3.46 -11.75
CA VAL A 51 16.66 -3.08 -11.40
C VAL A 51 16.68 -1.88 -10.45
N ALA A 52 16.13 -0.75 -10.88
CA ALA A 52 16.09 0.47 -10.08
C ALA A 52 15.21 0.35 -8.83
N ALA A 53 14.04 -0.28 -8.97
CA ALA A 53 13.10 -0.58 -7.90
C ALA A 53 12.14 -1.70 -8.33
N TRP A 54 11.58 -2.44 -7.37
CA TRP A 54 10.56 -3.45 -7.62
C TRP A 54 9.46 -3.45 -6.55
N ILE A 55 8.25 -3.83 -6.98
CA ILE A 55 7.08 -4.02 -6.12
C ILE A 55 6.35 -5.26 -6.65
N TYR A 56 5.97 -6.17 -5.77
CA TYR A 56 5.06 -7.26 -6.14
C TYR A 56 3.91 -7.38 -5.14
N VAL A 57 2.78 -7.84 -5.66
CA VAL A 57 1.58 -8.17 -4.90
C VAL A 57 1.08 -9.51 -5.42
N ILE A 58 0.72 -10.39 -4.50
CA ILE A 58 0.10 -11.68 -4.77
C ILE A 58 -1.39 -11.51 -4.51
N GLU A 59 -2.19 -11.79 -5.53
CA GLU A 59 -3.64 -11.75 -5.43
C GLU A 59 -4.19 -13.15 -5.64
N PHE A 60 -5.03 -13.59 -4.70
CA PHE A 60 -5.77 -14.84 -4.82
C PHE A 60 -7.10 -14.57 -5.48
N GLN A 61 -7.29 -15.09 -6.69
CA GLN A 61 -8.56 -14.99 -7.40
C GLN A 61 -9.58 -15.92 -6.73
N LYS A 62 -10.54 -15.34 -6.02
CA LYS A 62 -11.63 -16.06 -5.38
C LYS A 62 -12.67 -16.42 -6.44
N ARG A 63 -12.65 -17.66 -6.92
CA ARG A 63 -13.80 -18.24 -7.64
C ARG A 63 -14.66 -18.95 -6.58
N GLY A 64 -15.85 -18.42 -6.34
CA GLY A 64 -16.64 -18.74 -5.15
C GLY A 64 -17.38 -20.08 -5.22
N THR A 65 -17.57 -20.71 -4.06
CA THR A 65 -18.72 -21.54 -3.71
C THR A 65 -19.66 -20.74 -2.81
N SER A 66 -20.96 -21.01 -2.91
CA SER A 66 -22.04 -20.26 -2.26
C SER A 66 -21.93 -20.26 -0.74
N ARG A 67 -21.90 -19.07 -0.12
CA ARG A 67 -22.07 -18.92 1.33
C ARG A 67 -23.52 -18.54 1.62
N ALA A 68 -24.21 -19.33 2.44
CA ALA A 68 -25.54 -19.00 2.94
C ALA A 68 -25.44 -18.61 4.43
N ALA A 69 -25.98 -17.44 4.77
CA ALA A 69 -26.27 -17.09 6.15
C ALA A 69 -27.79 -17.10 6.28
N ILE A 70 -28.33 -17.94 7.17
CA ILE A 70 -29.76 -18.05 7.43
C ILE A 70 -30.01 -17.43 8.80
N HIS A 71 -30.71 -16.30 8.81
CA HIS A 71 -31.18 -15.65 10.03
C HIS A 71 -32.65 -16.03 10.23
N ILE A 72 -32.96 -16.70 11.34
CA ILE A 72 -34.32 -17.08 11.70
C ILE A 72 -34.74 -16.22 12.88
N TYR A 73 -35.76 -15.42 12.64
CA TYR A 73 -36.38 -14.52 13.59
C TYR A 73 -37.72 -15.12 13.98
N THR A 74 -37.97 -15.28 15.27
CA THR A 74 -39.22 -15.89 15.76
C THR A 74 -39.69 -15.17 16.99
N ASP A 75 -40.96 -14.81 16.92
CA ASP A 75 -41.61 -14.06 17.96
C ASP A 75 -42.66 -14.87 18.70
N LYS A 76 -42.87 -14.56 19.97
CA LYS A 76 -44.06 -14.98 20.72
C LYS A 76 -45.09 -13.84 20.90
N ASN A 77 -44.73 -12.56 20.65
CA ASN A 77 -45.50 -11.32 20.91
C ASN A 77 -45.40 -10.16 19.87
N GLY A 78 -44.76 -10.32 18.72
CA GLY A 78 -44.76 -9.36 17.59
C GLY A 78 -43.77 -8.17 17.61
N VAL A 79 -42.76 -8.11 18.48
CA VAL A 79 -41.71 -7.06 18.44
C VAL A 79 -40.31 -7.65 18.60
N GLU A 80 -39.61 -7.84 17.48
CA GLU A 80 -38.15 -7.95 17.47
C GLU A 80 -37.51 -6.57 17.26
N HIS A 81 -36.74 -6.09 18.24
CA HIS A 81 -35.75 -5.04 18.01
C HIS A 81 -34.42 -5.70 17.71
N MET A 82 -34.03 -5.77 16.44
CA MET A 82 -32.65 -6.04 16.08
C MET A 82 -32.03 -4.83 15.40
N THR A 83 -31.04 -4.25 16.07
CA THR A 83 -30.03 -3.40 15.43
C THR A 83 -29.24 -4.29 14.47
N GLU A 84 -29.53 -4.19 13.18
CA GLU A 84 -28.72 -4.79 12.12
C GLU A 84 -27.28 -4.28 12.26
N ASN A 85 -26.37 -5.15 12.69
CA ASN A 85 -24.95 -4.82 12.67
C ASN A 85 -24.39 -5.19 11.29
N GLU A 86 -24.59 -4.28 10.33
CA GLU A 86 -24.07 -4.39 8.96
C GLU A 86 -22.55 -4.70 8.94
N VAL A 87 -21.79 -4.19 9.91
CA VAL A 87 -20.34 -4.42 10.01
C VAL A 87 -20.04 -5.88 10.35
N ASN A 88 -20.77 -6.48 11.29
CA ASN A 88 -20.59 -7.88 11.64
C ASN A 88 -21.10 -8.81 10.52
N SER A 89 -22.22 -8.47 9.87
CA SER A 89 -22.70 -9.19 8.68
C SER A 89 -21.66 -9.13 7.53
N TYR A 90 -21.08 -7.95 7.29
CA TYR A 90 -20.01 -7.76 6.32
C TYR A 90 -18.73 -8.53 6.68
N LEU A 91 -18.38 -8.64 7.97
CA LEU A 91 -17.23 -9.41 8.44
C LEU A 91 -17.47 -10.92 8.34
N ASP A 92 -18.66 -11.41 8.72
CA ASP A 92 -19.03 -12.81 8.61
C ASP A 92 -18.98 -13.27 7.13
N THR A 93 -19.36 -12.40 6.19
CA THR A 93 -19.38 -12.71 4.75
C THR A 93 -18.04 -12.89 4.06
N ARG A 94 -16.92 -12.50 4.68
CA ARG A 94 -15.60 -12.63 4.04
C ARG A 94 -15.05 -14.05 4.11
N TYR A 95 -15.31 -14.81 3.06
CA TYR A 95 -14.61 -16.06 2.79
C TYR A 95 -13.18 -15.81 2.28
N VAL A 96 -12.21 -16.49 2.89
CA VAL A 96 -10.81 -16.60 2.43
C VAL A 96 -10.70 -17.91 1.65
N CYS A 97 -10.15 -17.89 0.44
CA CYS A 97 -10.04 -19.13 -0.33
C CYS A 97 -8.97 -20.05 0.26
N ALA A 98 -9.08 -21.36 0.06
CA ALA A 98 -8.16 -22.31 0.70
C ALA A 98 -6.67 -22.00 0.45
N PRO A 99 -6.21 -21.64 -0.77
CA PRO A 99 -4.82 -21.25 -0.99
C PRO A 99 -4.38 -19.97 -0.24
N GLU A 100 -5.27 -18.97 -0.12
CA GLU A 100 -5.03 -17.73 0.64
C GLU A 100 -4.93 -18.05 2.14
N SER A 101 -5.82 -18.89 2.67
CA SER A 101 -5.78 -19.33 4.08
C SER A 101 -4.47 -20.04 4.40
N ILE A 102 -4.04 -20.95 3.53
CA ILE A 102 -2.76 -21.65 3.64
C ILE A 102 -1.58 -20.66 3.59
N TRP A 103 -1.64 -19.66 2.72
CA TRP A 103 -0.61 -18.64 2.60
C TRP A 103 -0.41 -17.89 3.92
N HIS A 104 -1.52 -17.57 4.60
CA HIS A 104 -1.51 -16.97 5.93
C HIS A 104 -1.02 -17.93 7.03
N ILE A 105 -1.43 -19.20 6.99
CA ILE A 105 -0.97 -20.23 7.95
C ILE A 105 0.54 -20.40 7.89
N PHE A 106 1.13 -20.36 6.69
CA PHE A 106 2.58 -20.43 6.52
C PHE A 106 3.31 -19.09 6.71
N ASP A 107 2.59 -18.02 7.08
CA ASP A 107 3.13 -16.68 7.26
C ASP A 107 3.94 -16.17 6.06
N PHE A 108 3.46 -16.47 4.84
CA PHE A 108 4.11 -16.03 3.62
C PHE A 108 3.74 -14.57 3.32
N ARG A 109 4.73 -13.75 2.94
CA ARG A 109 4.48 -12.35 2.55
C ARG A 109 3.66 -12.28 1.26
N MET A 110 2.49 -11.64 1.32
CA MET A 110 1.62 -11.41 0.15
C MET A 110 2.10 -10.28 -0.77
N SER A 111 2.88 -9.35 -0.25
CA SER A 111 3.44 -8.25 -1.04
C SER A 111 4.77 -7.84 -0.47
N ASP A 112 5.67 -7.37 -1.32
CA ASP A 112 6.94 -6.80 -0.88
C ASP A 112 7.42 -5.74 -1.88
N ARG A 113 8.42 -4.94 -1.47
CA ARG A 113 9.02 -3.90 -2.30
C ARG A 113 10.48 -3.65 -1.94
N SER A 114 11.29 -3.25 -2.91
CA SER A 114 12.71 -2.89 -2.70
C SER A 114 12.90 -1.59 -1.94
N THR A 115 11.93 -0.67 -2.06
CA THR A 115 12.12 0.72 -1.67
C THR A 115 11.05 1.12 -0.66
N PRO A 116 11.42 1.75 0.47
CA PRO A 116 10.45 2.27 1.41
C PRO A 116 9.57 3.31 0.73
N VAL A 117 8.26 3.21 0.94
CA VAL A 117 7.28 4.18 0.49
C VAL A 117 6.88 5.05 1.67
N MET A 118 7.07 6.36 1.53
CA MET A 118 6.64 7.31 2.52
C MET A 118 5.35 8.00 2.10
N GLN A 119 4.43 8.15 3.05
CA GLN A 119 3.24 8.97 2.87
C GLN A 119 3.60 10.44 3.04
N LEU A 120 3.25 11.25 2.05
CA LEU A 120 3.42 12.69 2.13
C LEU A 120 2.40 13.32 3.09
N LYS A 121 2.87 14.15 4.02
CA LYS A 121 2.00 14.95 4.89
C LYS A 121 1.44 16.12 4.08
N VAL A 122 0.21 16.00 3.62
CA VAL A 122 -0.44 17.03 2.81
C VAL A 122 -0.89 18.18 3.70
N HIS A 123 -0.60 19.41 3.29
CA HIS A 123 -1.10 20.63 3.91
C HIS A 123 -1.36 21.70 2.85
N LEU A 124 -2.18 22.69 3.18
CA LEU A 124 -2.38 23.86 2.32
C LEU A 124 -1.13 24.74 2.32
N LYS A 125 -1.05 25.66 1.35
CA LYS A 125 0.02 26.67 1.29
C LYS A 125 0.06 27.44 2.62
N ASN A 126 1.23 27.53 3.23
CA ASN A 126 1.47 28.18 4.53
C ASN A 126 0.75 27.56 5.75
N ALA A 127 0.12 26.38 5.59
CA ALA A 127 -0.55 25.66 6.67
C ALA A 127 0.27 24.44 7.16
N GLN A 128 1.60 24.51 7.05
CA GLN A 128 2.48 23.45 7.53
C GLN A 128 2.40 23.31 9.06
N GLY A 129 2.31 22.07 9.54
CA GLY A 129 2.37 21.79 10.97
C GLY A 129 3.79 22.03 11.50
N VAL A 130 3.89 22.85 12.55
CA VAL A 130 5.16 23.15 13.23
C VAL A 130 5.07 22.68 14.67
N VAL A 131 6.09 21.96 15.14
CA VAL A 131 6.24 21.59 16.55
C VAL A 131 6.99 22.72 17.26
N TYR A 132 6.46 23.18 18.38
CA TYR A 132 7.04 24.24 19.19
C TYR A 132 7.02 23.85 20.68
N LYS A 133 7.91 24.47 21.46
CA LYS A 133 7.83 24.47 22.92
C LYS A 133 7.05 25.70 23.36
N GLU A 134 6.29 25.59 24.44
CA GLU A 134 5.52 26.69 25.01
C GLU A 134 6.44 27.91 25.24
N GLY A 135 6.08 29.06 24.66
CA GLY A 135 6.88 30.30 24.68
C GLY A 135 7.80 30.53 23.47
N GLU A 136 8.00 29.54 22.58
CA GLU A 136 8.78 29.67 21.34
C GLU A 136 7.91 29.70 20.07
N GLU A 137 6.63 30.08 20.16
CA GLU A 137 5.67 29.96 19.05
C GLU A 137 6.12 30.77 17.82
N LYS A 138 6.61 32.00 18.05
CA LYS A 138 7.01 32.93 16.99
C LYS A 138 8.25 32.44 16.25
N ASP A 139 9.25 31.98 16.98
CA ASP A 139 10.49 31.46 16.40
C ASP A 139 10.25 30.16 15.66
N ALA A 140 9.38 29.29 16.21
CA ALA A 140 8.97 28.08 15.52
C ALA A 140 8.23 28.39 14.21
N ALA A 141 7.31 29.37 14.20
CA ALA A 141 6.62 29.79 13.00
C ALA A 141 7.58 30.32 11.92
N GLN A 142 8.57 31.14 12.29
CA GLN A 142 9.60 31.61 11.36
C GLN A 142 10.45 30.46 10.81
N ARG A 143 10.91 29.54 11.67
CA ARG A 143 11.64 28.33 11.25
C ARG A 143 10.80 27.48 10.30
N GLY A 144 9.50 27.37 10.55
CA GLY A 144 8.56 26.62 9.71
C GLY A 144 8.26 27.27 8.35
N GLN A 145 8.47 28.58 8.20
CA GLN A 145 8.37 29.28 6.91
C GLN A 145 9.63 29.12 6.06
N LEU A 146 10.80 29.13 6.70
CA LEU A 146 12.11 28.96 6.05
C LEU A 146 12.39 27.51 5.64
N ARG A 147 11.86 26.55 6.39
CA ARG A 147 12.15 25.13 6.20
C ARG A 147 11.17 24.51 5.20
N ASP A 148 11.73 23.82 4.21
CA ASP A 148 10.92 22.97 3.36
C ASP A 148 10.28 21.82 4.13
N THR A 149 9.00 21.61 3.85
CA THR A 149 8.31 20.40 4.23
C THR A 149 8.63 19.29 3.22
N THR A 150 8.35 18.04 3.57
CA THR A 150 8.46 16.94 2.61
C THR A 150 7.57 17.14 1.38
N LEU A 151 6.41 17.82 1.56
CA LEU A 151 5.50 18.13 0.45
C LEU A 151 6.05 19.25 -0.46
N THR A 152 6.57 20.34 0.10
CA THR A 152 7.12 21.45 -0.70
C THR A 152 8.39 21.04 -1.43
N ALA A 153 9.26 20.27 -0.76
CA ALA A 153 10.43 19.65 -1.39
C ALA A 153 10.03 18.70 -2.54
N TRP A 154 8.94 17.94 -2.37
CA TRP A 154 8.42 17.08 -3.44
C TRP A 154 7.91 17.88 -4.64
N PHE A 155 7.17 18.97 -4.41
CA PHE A 155 6.75 19.85 -5.52
C PHE A 155 7.94 20.46 -6.25
N ALA A 156 8.97 20.90 -5.53
CA ALA A 156 10.20 21.43 -6.13
C ALA A 156 10.94 20.37 -6.97
N ALA A 157 11.05 19.14 -6.45
CA ALA A 157 11.67 18.03 -7.18
C ALA A 157 10.91 17.67 -8.46
N ASN A 158 9.57 17.69 -8.41
CA ASN A 158 8.76 17.43 -9.61
C ASN A 158 8.88 18.54 -10.64
N GLN A 159 8.85 19.81 -10.20
CA GLN A 159 9.00 20.94 -11.12
C GLN A 159 10.34 20.85 -11.84
N ARG A 160 11.42 20.60 -11.10
CA ARG A 160 12.75 20.34 -11.67
C ARG A 160 12.74 19.21 -12.69
N CYS A 161 12.05 18.10 -12.40
CA CYS A 161 11.93 16.99 -13.33
C CYS A 161 11.22 17.38 -14.63
N TYR A 162 10.16 18.19 -14.56
CA TYR A 162 9.48 18.71 -15.75
C TYR A 162 10.35 19.67 -16.54
N ASP A 163 11.04 20.59 -15.87
CA ASP A 163 11.92 21.57 -16.52
C ASP A 163 13.10 20.88 -17.24
N GLU A 164 13.69 19.85 -16.61
CA GLU A 164 14.75 19.04 -17.21
C GLU A 164 14.23 18.18 -18.38
N LEU A 165 13.03 17.62 -18.25
CA LEU A 165 12.39 16.86 -19.34
C LEU A 165 12.06 17.76 -20.53
N GLU A 166 11.57 18.97 -20.33
CA GLU A 166 11.28 19.93 -21.40
C GLU A 166 12.55 20.38 -22.13
N SER A 167 13.65 20.56 -21.40
CA SER A 167 14.92 21.03 -21.98
C SER A 167 15.74 19.92 -22.66
N THR A 168 15.78 18.72 -22.08
CA THR A 168 16.63 17.61 -22.55
C THR A 168 15.86 16.52 -23.31
N GLY A 169 14.53 16.47 -23.15
CA GLY A 169 13.71 15.36 -23.63
C GLY A 169 13.86 14.06 -22.83
N MET A 170 14.63 14.06 -21.74
CA MET A 170 14.90 12.89 -20.91
C MET A 170 14.51 13.12 -19.44
N ILE A 171 14.05 12.05 -18.78
CA ILE A 171 13.82 12.08 -17.32
C ILE A 171 15.20 12.14 -16.63
N PRO A 172 15.39 12.97 -15.58
CA PRO A 172 16.65 13.03 -14.84
C PRO A 172 17.10 11.66 -14.33
N GLU A 173 18.41 11.37 -14.37
CA GLU A 173 18.95 10.05 -13.99
C GLU A 173 18.67 9.64 -12.54
N ASP A 174 18.47 10.61 -11.65
CA ASP A 174 18.14 10.42 -10.24
C ASP A 174 16.63 10.25 -9.97
N VAL A 175 15.80 10.35 -11.00
CA VAL A 175 14.34 10.22 -10.96
C VAL A 175 13.90 8.99 -11.74
N VAL A 176 13.05 8.16 -11.13
CA VAL A 176 12.37 7.06 -11.85
C VAL A 176 10.87 7.20 -11.65
N ASP A 177 10.15 7.33 -12.76
CA ASP A 177 8.69 7.34 -12.78
C ASP A 177 8.16 5.90 -12.79
N LEU A 178 7.46 5.52 -11.72
CA LEU A 178 6.69 4.29 -11.67
C LEU A 178 5.21 4.68 -11.79
N PRO A 179 4.33 3.90 -12.44
CA PRO A 179 2.93 4.27 -12.75
C PRO A 179 2.03 4.70 -11.57
N ARG A 180 2.53 4.75 -10.32
CA ARG A 180 1.88 5.28 -9.12
C ARG A 180 2.84 5.94 -8.11
N TYR A 181 4.14 6.05 -8.40
CA TYR A 181 5.17 6.48 -7.44
C TYR A 181 6.27 7.25 -8.14
N LEU A 182 6.76 8.31 -7.50
CA LEU A 182 8.01 8.94 -7.87
C LEU A 182 9.12 8.38 -6.98
N LEU A 183 10.12 7.77 -7.61
CA LEU A 183 11.35 7.36 -6.95
C LEU A 183 12.38 8.48 -7.11
N CYS A 184 12.86 9.01 -5.99
CA CYS A 184 14.02 9.90 -5.98
C CYS A 184 15.20 9.16 -5.34
N ARG A 185 16.33 9.12 -6.05
CA ARG A 185 17.55 8.46 -5.57
C ARG A 185 18.30 9.33 -4.55
N ASP A 186 18.09 10.65 -4.52
CA ASP A 186 18.69 11.53 -3.52
C ASP A 186 17.78 11.75 -2.30
N ALA A 187 18.01 10.97 -1.24
CA ALA A 187 17.31 11.12 0.02
C ALA A 187 17.52 12.49 0.70
N ARG A 188 18.60 13.22 0.38
CA ARG A 188 18.92 14.54 0.98
C ARG A 188 17.99 15.64 0.51
N ALA A 189 17.33 15.45 -0.63
CA ALA A 189 16.31 16.37 -1.12
C ALA A 189 15.11 16.50 -0.16
N PHE A 190 14.97 15.62 0.84
CA PHE A 190 13.80 15.56 1.72
C PHE A 190 14.15 15.73 3.22
N PRO A 191 13.88 16.91 3.81
CA PRO A 191 14.39 17.34 5.12
C PRO A 191 13.81 16.63 6.36
N ASN A 192 12.87 15.69 6.20
CA ASN A 192 12.30 14.87 7.28
C ASN A 192 12.33 13.37 6.96
N SER A 193 13.07 12.98 5.92
CA SER A 193 13.17 11.58 5.58
C SER A 193 14.06 10.87 6.63
N PRO A 194 13.70 9.67 7.12
CA PRO A 194 14.52 8.93 8.08
C PRO A 194 15.95 8.79 7.55
N LYS A 195 16.95 9.21 8.33
CA LYS A 195 18.35 9.06 7.98
C LYS A 195 18.82 7.71 8.52
N GLU A 196 18.58 6.64 7.78
CA GLU A 196 19.27 5.37 8.03
C GLU A 196 20.61 5.36 7.28
N ASN A 197 21.58 4.65 7.83
CA ASN A 197 22.96 4.62 7.36
C ASN A 197 23.06 3.93 5.99
N GLY A 198 22.92 4.71 4.91
CA GLY A 198 23.12 4.23 3.56
C GLY A 198 22.48 5.15 2.53
N SER A 199 23.05 5.19 1.34
CA SER A 199 22.50 5.81 0.14
C SER A 199 21.26 5.06 -0.34
N GLU A 200 20.20 5.03 0.47
CA GLU A 200 18.94 4.38 0.11
C GLU A 200 18.06 5.27 -0.76
N LYS A 201 17.66 4.71 -1.90
CA LYS A 201 16.66 5.26 -2.82
C LYS A 201 15.32 5.41 -2.05
N LYS A 202 14.52 6.46 -2.29
CA LYS A 202 13.23 6.66 -1.60
C LYS A 202 12.07 6.81 -2.59
N CYS A 203 10.97 6.09 -2.33
CA CYS A 203 9.72 6.22 -3.09
C CYS A 203 8.74 7.12 -2.33
N TYR A 204 8.11 8.05 -3.04
CA TYR A 204 7.04 8.88 -2.51
C TYR A 204 5.72 8.52 -3.20
N LYS A 205 4.66 8.37 -2.40
CA LYS A 205 3.29 8.17 -2.87
C LYS A 205 2.41 9.30 -2.39
N ILE A 206 1.63 9.90 -3.29
CA ILE A 206 0.46 10.68 -2.91
C ILE A 206 -0.76 9.78 -2.97
N ASP A 207 -1.40 9.57 -1.82
CA ASP A 207 -2.70 8.91 -1.76
C ASP A 207 -3.82 9.95 -1.89
N TRP A 208 -4.21 10.23 -3.14
CA TRP A 208 -5.28 11.16 -3.45
C TRP A 208 -6.66 10.71 -2.93
N LYS A 209 -6.86 9.41 -2.64
CA LYS A 209 -8.17 8.89 -2.18
C LYS A 209 -8.47 9.21 -0.72
N ASN A 210 -7.44 9.41 0.10
CA ASN A 210 -7.57 9.72 1.54
C ASN A 210 -7.18 11.16 1.90
N ALA A 211 -6.67 11.94 0.95
CA ALA A 211 -6.22 13.31 1.21
C ALA A 211 -7.38 14.31 1.45
N PHE A 212 -8.61 13.99 1.04
CA PHE A 212 -9.75 14.91 1.11
C PHE A 212 -11.03 14.20 1.59
N ARG A 213 -11.45 14.46 2.85
CA ARG A 213 -12.83 14.19 3.28
C ARG A 213 -13.69 15.40 2.95
N PHE A 214 -14.52 15.28 1.93
CA PHE A 214 -15.51 16.30 1.57
C PHE A 214 -16.76 16.14 2.45
N SER A 215 -17.03 17.10 3.33
CA SER A 215 -18.31 17.21 4.03
C SER A 215 -19.20 18.22 3.30
N LYS A 216 -20.32 17.78 2.72
CA LYS A 216 -21.36 18.67 2.19
C LYS A 216 -22.22 19.15 3.36
N ARG A 217 -21.88 20.30 3.94
CA ARG A 217 -22.84 21.10 4.70
C ARG A 217 -22.95 22.48 4.05
N SER A 218 -24.18 22.84 3.67
CA SER A 218 -24.63 24.19 3.27
C SER A 218 -23.90 24.88 2.11
N GLY A 219 -23.78 24.24 0.93
CA GLY A 219 -23.46 24.94 -0.33
C GLY A 219 -22.10 25.66 -0.40
N LYS A 220 -21.25 25.48 0.60
CA LYS A 220 -19.86 25.91 0.63
C LYS A 220 -18.99 24.68 0.83
N ILE A 221 -17.92 24.57 0.05
CA ILE A 221 -16.88 23.56 0.26
C ILE A 221 -16.12 24.00 1.51
N CYS A 222 -16.48 23.43 2.66
CA CYS A 222 -15.76 23.64 3.91
C CYS A 222 -14.73 22.51 4.10
N ILE A 223 -13.45 22.88 4.16
CA ILE A 223 -12.36 21.99 4.58
C ILE A 223 -12.31 22.07 6.10
N GLU A 224 -12.92 21.11 6.79
CA GLU A 224 -12.90 21.07 8.27
C GLU A 224 -11.67 20.31 8.77
N SER A 225 -10.77 21.00 9.49
CA SER A 225 -9.78 20.39 10.38
C SER A 225 -10.36 20.30 11.79
N HIS A 226 -10.99 19.18 12.14
CA HIS A 226 -11.35 18.93 13.53
C HIS A 226 -10.14 18.37 14.29
N ALA A 227 -9.49 19.24 15.07
CA ALA A 227 -8.62 18.82 16.16
C ALA A 227 -9.48 18.23 17.28
N SER A 228 -9.54 16.91 17.39
CA SER A 228 -10.08 16.24 18.57
C SER A 228 -9.12 16.48 19.74
N LYS A 229 -9.50 17.39 20.65
CA LYS A 229 -8.91 17.48 21.99
C LYS A 229 -9.27 16.18 22.72
N ARG A 230 -8.27 15.33 22.99
CA ARG A 230 -8.39 14.35 24.07
C ARG A 230 -8.02 15.06 25.37
N HIS A 231 -8.98 15.09 26.30
CA HIS A 231 -8.70 15.24 27.72
C HIS A 231 -8.07 13.95 28.25
#